data_AF-A0A1V5ZLE8-F1
#
_entry.id   AF-A0A1V5ZLE8-F1
#
_cell.length_a   1.000
_cell.length_b   1.000
_cell.length_c   1.000
_cell.angle_alpha   90.00
_cell.angle_beta   90.00
_cell.angle_gamma   90.00
#
_symmetry.space_group_name_H-M   'P 1'
#
loop_
_entity.id
_entity.type
_entity.pdbx_description
1 polymer ?
#
loop_
_entity_poly.entity_id
_entity_poly.type
_entity_poly.pdbx_seq_one_letter_code
_entity_poly.pdbx_strand_id
1 'polypeptide(L)'
;MDKKYELIETVYRNFYRIKALKDFQLITGEIVKKGDLGGVVNGEHNLSQEGNCWIEFEARAFDNSTVSGNAVMKGDSWAKDNSIVSGNAVMKDHSCAKGDSRISGNVIMKDRSLAFDNSTISGNAVMKDYSCANGNSIITGNAILQEDQCIKYGTVTTDLFGTKDWAGALYAELGVKPENNKIVLYKSVWSTDDENVFKSDYDRNFLYKIGETVVAENVDEDIFKSCTDGLHFTSLEFVNCYRGDTILECEVEVPDIVTVQASKVRARKCRVLRVYKEE
;
A
#
# COMPACT_ATOMS: atom_id res chain seq x y z
N MET A 1 20.35 26.55 -23.99
CA MET A 1 19.30 26.65 -22.96
C MET A 1 19.98 26.79 -21.60
N ASP A 2 19.39 27.59 -20.71
CA ASP A 2 19.88 27.75 -19.33
C ASP A 2 19.54 26.50 -18.49
N LYS A 3 20.53 25.65 -18.22
CA LYS A 3 20.32 24.40 -17.47
C LYS A 3 19.99 24.69 -16.00
N LYS A 4 19.09 23.90 -15.41
CA LYS A 4 18.75 23.94 -13.99
C LYS A 4 19.81 23.27 -13.13
N TYR A 5 20.40 22.19 -13.62
CA TYR A 5 21.44 21.44 -12.91
C TYR A 5 22.46 20.81 -13.86
N GLU A 6 23.62 20.46 -13.31
CA GLU A 6 24.66 19.65 -13.96
C GLU A 6 24.80 18.29 -13.28
N LEU A 7 25.33 17.31 -14.02
CA LEU A 7 25.67 15.99 -13.51
C LEU A 7 27.16 15.93 -13.13
N ILE A 8 27.44 15.46 -11.92
CA ILE A 8 28.80 15.22 -11.42
C ILE A 8 29.01 13.71 -11.32
N GLU A 9 30.04 13.19 -11.98
CA GLU A 9 30.41 11.78 -11.89
C GLU A 9 30.66 11.35 -10.44
N THR A 10 30.18 10.16 -10.09
CA THR A 10 30.50 9.53 -8.82
C THR A 10 31.58 8.45 -9.01
N VAL A 11 32.06 7.87 -7.90
CA VAL A 11 32.95 6.70 -7.95
C VAL A 11 32.28 5.47 -8.57
N TYR A 12 30.94 5.47 -8.65
CA TYR A 12 30.16 4.41 -9.29
C TYR A 12 29.87 4.80 -10.74
N ARG A 13 30.38 3.99 -11.67
CA ARG A 13 30.18 4.20 -13.11
C ARG A 13 28.69 4.28 -13.43
N ASN A 14 28.31 5.24 -14.29
CA ASN A 14 26.94 5.53 -14.71
C ASN A 14 26.01 6.06 -13.60
N PHE A 15 26.55 6.50 -12.48
CA PHE A 15 25.80 7.22 -11.45
C PHE A 15 26.38 8.61 -11.25
N TYR A 16 25.49 9.59 -11.18
CA TYR A 16 25.82 11.00 -11.13
C TYR A 16 25.11 11.67 -9.97
N ARG A 17 25.83 12.54 -9.27
CA ARG A 17 25.28 13.48 -8.30
C ARG A 17 24.77 14.71 -9.06
N ILE A 18 23.55 15.14 -8.82
CA ILE A 18 23.06 16.40 -9.40
C ILE A 18 23.59 17.59 -8.62
N LYS A 19 23.90 18.69 -9.30
CA LYS A 19 24.27 19.97 -8.68
C LYS A 19 23.52 21.11 -9.31
N ALA A 20 22.88 21.94 -8.47
CA ALA A 20 22.09 23.07 -8.93
C ALA A 20 22.95 24.15 -9.58
N LEU A 21 22.49 24.69 -10.70
CA LEU A 21 23.15 25.77 -11.44
C LEU A 21 22.53 27.15 -11.21
N LYS A 22 21.36 27.19 -10.54
CA LYS A 22 20.62 28.41 -10.21
C LYS A 22 19.79 28.24 -8.95
N ASP A 23 19.35 29.36 -8.40
CA ASP A 23 18.43 29.41 -7.27
C ASP A 23 16.99 29.18 -7.72
N PHE A 24 16.22 28.37 -7.00
CA PHE A 24 14.78 28.19 -7.22
C PHE A 24 14.09 27.66 -5.95
N GLN A 25 12.77 27.85 -5.86
CA GLN A 25 11.97 27.41 -4.72
C GLN A 25 11.20 26.13 -5.05
N LEU A 26 11.25 25.15 -4.15
CA LEU A 26 10.49 23.90 -4.23
C LEU A 26 9.04 24.12 -3.81
N ILE A 27 8.14 23.21 -4.21
CA ILE A 27 6.73 23.24 -3.78
C ILE A 27 6.57 23.12 -2.25
N THR A 28 7.54 22.52 -1.59
CA THR A 28 7.62 22.35 -0.13
C THR A 28 8.08 23.62 0.59
N GLY A 29 8.50 24.66 -0.15
CA GLY A 29 8.87 25.98 0.37
C GLY A 29 10.38 26.19 0.54
N GLU A 30 11.18 25.13 0.58
CA GLU A 30 12.65 25.19 0.64
C GLU A 30 13.23 25.83 -0.64
N ILE A 31 14.37 26.50 -0.49
CA ILE A 31 15.10 27.13 -1.59
C ILE A 31 16.33 26.27 -1.91
N VAL A 32 16.40 25.78 -3.15
CA VAL A 32 17.63 25.20 -3.69
C VAL A 32 18.50 26.35 -4.17
N LYS A 33 19.74 26.42 -3.68
CA LYS A 33 20.73 27.42 -4.06
C LYS A 33 21.65 26.90 -5.14
N LYS A 34 22.13 27.81 -5.98
CA LYS A 34 23.21 27.52 -6.93
C LYS A 34 24.40 26.92 -6.19
N GLY A 35 24.84 25.74 -6.63
CA GLY A 35 25.93 24.99 -6.03
C GLY A 35 25.47 23.86 -5.10
N ASP A 36 24.21 23.82 -4.68
CA ASP A 36 23.69 22.75 -3.84
C ASP A 36 23.77 21.40 -4.54
N LEU A 37 24.18 20.38 -3.79
CA LEU A 37 24.19 18.99 -4.23
C LEU A 37 22.83 18.35 -3.92
N GLY A 38 22.23 17.71 -4.92
CA GLY A 38 21.01 16.94 -4.78
C GLY A 38 21.27 15.44 -4.75
N GLY A 39 20.28 14.64 -5.15
CA GLY A 39 20.31 13.19 -5.16
C GLY A 39 21.20 12.58 -6.24
N VAL A 40 21.10 11.25 -6.36
CA VAL A 40 21.83 10.48 -7.38
C VAL A 40 20.88 10.06 -8.49
N VAL A 41 21.34 10.18 -9.73
CA VAL A 41 20.66 9.73 -10.95
C VAL A 41 21.58 8.86 -11.81
N ASN A 42 21.04 8.04 -12.70
CA ASN A 42 21.86 7.31 -13.69
C ASN A 42 21.86 7.96 -15.10
N GLY A 43 21.14 9.07 -15.28
CA GLY A 43 21.21 9.93 -16.47
C GLY A 43 20.38 11.21 -16.34
N GLU A 44 20.54 12.12 -17.31
CA GLU A 44 19.80 13.41 -17.36
C GLU A 44 18.29 13.19 -17.55
N HIS A 45 17.86 12.03 -18.08
CA HIS A 45 16.45 11.69 -18.25
C HIS A 45 15.72 11.46 -16.92
N ASN A 46 16.43 11.15 -15.83
CA ASN A 46 15.77 10.88 -14.55
C ASN A 46 15.22 12.13 -13.85
N LEU A 47 15.73 13.33 -14.17
CA LEU A 47 15.27 14.57 -13.56
C LEU A 47 15.11 15.65 -14.64
N SER A 48 13.91 16.19 -14.81
CA SER A 48 13.68 17.22 -15.82
C SER A 48 14.49 18.49 -15.55
N GLN A 49 15.05 19.07 -16.62
CA GLN A 49 15.65 20.41 -16.59
C GLN A 49 14.57 21.51 -16.48
N GLU A 50 13.30 21.18 -16.74
CA GLU A 50 12.15 22.09 -16.66
C GLU A 50 11.44 21.99 -15.29
N GLY A 51 10.69 23.05 -14.96
CA GLY A 51 9.98 23.17 -13.69
C GLY A 51 10.90 23.15 -12.46
N ASN A 52 10.31 23.11 -11.28
CA ASN A 52 11.03 23.18 -10.01
C ASN A 52 11.25 21.80 -9.36
N CYS A 53 11.04 20.71 -10.10
CA CYS A 53 11.30 19.37 -9.58
C CYS A 53 12.75 19.19 -9.13
N TRP A 54 12.93 18.46 -8.02
CA TRP A 54 14.23 18.26 -7.40
C TRP A 54 14.31 16.95 -6.62
N ILE A 55 15.49 16.35 -6.63
CA ILE A 55 15.83 15.18 -5.82
C ILE A 55 16.83 15.67 -4.79
N GLU A 56 16.48 15.64 -3.50
CA GLU A 56 17.38 16.03 -2.41
C GLU A 56 18.49 15.00 -2.19
N PHE A 57 19.50 15.38 -1.42
CA PHE A 57 20.78 14.67 -1.29
C PHE A 57 20.66 13.16 -1.02
N GLU A 58 19.72 12.75 -0.17
CA GLU A 58 19.51 11.35 0.21
C GLU A 58 18.63 10.57 -0.78
N ALA A 59 17.88 11.24 -1.65
CA ALA A 59 16.96 10.59 -2.56
C ALA A 59 17.63 10.19 -3.89
N ARG A 60 17.01 9.25 -4.60
CA ARG A 60 17.61 8.58 -5.77
C ARG A 60 16.56 8.30 -6.85
N ALA A 61 16.91 8.56 -8.11
CA ALA A 61 16.09 8.18 -9.27
C ALA A 61 16.93 7.42 -10.29
N PHE A 62 16.56 6.18 -10.62
CA PHE A 62 17.35 5.29 -11.47
C PHE A 62 16.55 4.68 -12.64
N ASP A 63 17.24 3.87 -13.45
CA ASP A 63 16.70 3.18 -14.60
C ASP A 63 16.03 4.15 -15.58
N ASN A 64 14.81 3.85 -16.05
CA ASN A 64 14.01 4.72 -16.92
C ASN A 64 13.08 5.65 -16.13
N SER A 65 13.19 5.72 -14.80
CA SER A 65 12.30 6.55 -14.00
C SER A 65 12.48 8.03 -14.33
N THR A 66 11.42 8.82 -14.19
CA THR A 66 11.44 10.26 -14.51
C THR A 66 10.81 11.08 -13.39
N VAL A 67 11.52 12.10 -12.93
CA VAL A 67 11.05 13.11 -11.96
C VAL A 67 10.88 14.44 -12.69
N SER A 68 9.67 15.02 -12.66
CA SER A 68 9.32 16.18 -13.50
C SER A 68 8.31 17.14 -12.85
N GLY A 69 8.02 18.28 -13.49
CA GLY A 69 7.11 19.29 -12.96
C GLY A 69 7.70 20.02 -11.75
N ASN A 70 7.00 19.97 -10.62
CA ASN A 70 7.41 20.49 -9.32
C ASN A 70 7.61 19.38 -8.27
N ALA A 71 7.72 18.11 -8.72
CA ALA A 71 7.84 16.99 -7.81
C ALA A 71 9.13 17.04 -6.97
N VAL A 72 9.04 16.64 -5.70
CA VAL A 72 10.16 16.63 -4.76
C VAL A 72 10.36 15.24 -4.20
N MET A 73 11.59 14.76 -4.24
CA MET A 73 12.02 13.52 -3.58
C MET A 73 13.04 13.84 -2.49
N LYS A 74 12.79 13.43 -1.24
CA LYS A 74 13.70 13.63 -0.10
C LYS A 74 13.67 12.46 0.88
N GLY A 75 14.42 12.54 1.99
CA GLY A 75 14.41 11.57 3.10
C GLY A 75 14.52 10.11 2.63
N ASP A 76 15.62 9.76 1.97
CA ASP A 76 15.88 8.42 1.43
C ASP A 76 14.76 7.83 0.54
N SER A 77 14.04 8.65 -0.23
CA SER A 77 13.05 8.18 -1.21
C SER A 77 13.67 7.73 -2.54
N TRP A 78 12.98 6.80 -3.23
CA TRP A 78 13.49 6.12 -4.43
C TRP A 78 12.48 6.12 -5.57
N ALA A 79 12.93 6.42 -6.78
CA ALA A 79 12.23 6.20 -8.04
C ALA A 79 13.08 5.29 -8.92
N LYS A 80 12.51 4.24 -9.51
CA LYS A 80 13.26 3.29 -10.34
C LYS A 80 12.38 2.59 -11.37
N ASP A 81 12.96 1.66 -12.12
CA ASP A 81 12.31 0.98 -13.24
C ASP A 81 11.75 2.00 -14.27
N ASN A 82 10.47 1.99 -14.61
CA ASN A 82 9.82 2.93 -15.54
C ASN A 82 8.90 3.93 -14.81
N SER A 83 9.08 4.12 -13.49
CA SER A 83 8.17 4.95 -12.69
C SER A 83 8.22 6.43 -13.07
N ILE A 84 7.08 7.11 -12.97
CA ILE A 84 6.97 8.54 -13.27
C ILE A 84 6.51 9.27 -12.02
N VAL A 85 7.29 10.25 -11.56
CA VAL A 85 6.95 11.15 -10.45
C VAL A 85 6.86 12.58 -11.00
N SER A 86 5.67 13.17 -10.95
CA SER A 86 5.38 14.42 -11.66
C SER A 86 4.37 15.30 -10.92
N GLY A 87 4.01 16.45 -11.52
CA GLY A 87 3.09 17.40 -10.90
C GLY A 87 3.71 18.05 -9.67
N ASN A 88 2.99 18.05 -8.55
CA ASN A 88 3.42 18.59 -7.25
C ASN A 88 3.67 17.46 -6.23
N ALA A 89 3.94 16.24 -6.71
CA ALA A 89 4.09 15.08 -5.83
C ALA A 89 5.30 15.22 -4.90
N VAL A 90 5.16 14.79 -3.65
CA VAL A 90 6.23 14.78 -2.65
C VAL A 90 6.43 13.36 -2.15
N MET A 91 7.60 12.81 -2.40
CA MET A 91 8.06 11.53 -1.87
C MET A 91 9.11 11.77 -0.79
N LYS A 92 8.90 11.22 0.40
CA LYS A 92 9.83 11.31 1.52
C LYS A 92 9.83 10.08 2.40
N ASP A 93 10.66 10.09 3.45
CA ASP A 93 10.62 9.15 4.58
C ASP A 93 10.63 7.68 4.12
N HIS A 94 11.63 7.32 3.29
CA HIS A 94 11.83 6.00 2.68
C HIS A 94 10.72 5.52 1.73
N SER A 95 9.91 6.41 1.16
CA SER A 95 8.92 6.03 0.15
C SER A 95 9.56 5.62 -1.19
N CYS A 96 8.87 4.78 -1.94
CA CYS A 96 9.41 4.21 -3.18
C CYS A 96 8.37 4.11 -4.29
N ALA A 97 8.76 4.54 -5.49
CA ALA A 97 8.04 4.36 -6.75
C ALA A 97 8.87 3.44 -7.65
N LYS A 98 8.27 2.35 -8.13
CA LYS A 98 8.94 1.35 -8.98
C LYS A 98 7.96 0.74 -9.99
N GLY A 99 8.41 -0.19 -10.83
CA GLY A 99 7.63 -0.71 -11.95
C GLY A 99 7.24 0.39 -12.96
N ASP A 100 6.03 0.33 -13.49
CA ASP A 100 5.41 1.31 -14.38
C ASP A 100 4.48 2.29 -13.62
N SER A 101 4.72 2.48 -12.32
CA SER A 101 3.86 3.30 -11.46
C SER A 101 3.89 4.78 -11.84
N ARG A 102 2.74 5.46 -11.72
CA ARG A 102 2.57 6.87 -12.09
C ARG A 102 2.07 7.67 -10.90
N ILE A 103 2.91 8.58 -10.41
CA ILE A 103 2.63 9.47 -9.28
C ILE A 103 2.54 10.89 -9.82
N SER A 104 1.40 11.55 -9.65
CA SER A 104 1.14 12.89 -10.18
C SER A 104 0.15 13.69 -9.33
N GLY A 105 -0.07 14.98 -9.61
CA GLY A 105 -0.93 15.82 -8.77
C GLY A 105 -0.24 16.27 -7.48
N ASN A 106 -0.99 16.45 -6.39
CA ASN A 106 -0.51 16.88 -5.07
C ASN A 106 -0.29 15.69 -4.11
N VAL A 107 0.17 14.56 -4.65
CA VAL A 107 0.32 13.32 -3.88
C VAL A 107 1.43 13.47 -2.83
N ILE A 108 1.20 12.89 -1.65
CA ILE A 108 2.22 12.76 -0.62
C ILE A 108 2.45 11.27 -0.35
N MET A 109 3.66 10.79 -0.61
CA MET A 109 4.12 9.46 -0.23
C MET A 109 5.18 9.60 0.86
N LYS A 110 4.93 9.00 2.03
CA LYS A 110 5.84 9.04 3.18
C LYS A 110 5.82 7.73 3.96
N ASP A 111 6.62 7.65 5.02
CA ASP A 111 6.63 6.57 6.01
C ASP A 111 6.66 5.17 5.37
N ARG A 112 7.64 4.94 4.50
CA ARG A 112 7.87 3.66 3.77
C ARG A 112 6.73 3.21 2.85
N SER A 113 5.87 4.13 2.41
CA SER A 113 4.85 3.84 1.39
C SER A 113 5.45 3.41 0.04
N LEU A 114 4.76 2.51 -0.66
CA LEU A 114 5.25 1.86 -1.87
C LEU A 114 4.24 1.89 -3.01
N ALA A 115 4.61 2.48 -4.14
CA ALA A 115 3.89 2.38 -5.41
C ALA A 115 4.65 1.48 -6.37
N PHE A 116 4.01 0.46 -6.93
CA PHE A 116 4.65 -0.48 -7.85
C PHE A 116 3.70 -1.06 -8.91
N ASP A 117 4.26 -1.90 -9.78
CA ASP A 117 3.62 -2.43 -10.99
C ASP A 117 3.03 -1.30 -11.85
N ASN A 118 1.76 -1.39 -12.25
CA ASN A 118 1.08 -0.41 -13.11
C ASN A 118 0.19 0.56 -12.32
N SER A 119 0.45 0.74 -11.02
CA SER A 119 -0.40 1.58 -10.16
C SER A 119 -0.38 3.06 -10.56
N THR A 120 -1.52 3.73 -10.41
CA THR A 120 -1.65 5.18 -10.65
C THR A 120 -2.09 5.89 -9.38
N ILE A 121 -1.29 6.85 -8.92
CA ILE A 121 -1.53 7.64 -7.72
C ILE A 121 -1.60 9.12 -8.13
N SER A 122 -2.73 9.76 -7.84
CA SER A 122 -3.03 11.11 -8.34
C SER A 122 -3.92 11.92 -7.38
N GLY A 123 -4.31 13.14 -7.77
CA GLY A 123 -5.16 14.00 -6.95
C GLY A 123 -4.42 14.56 -5.73
N ASN A 124 -5.04 14.49 -4.57
CA ASN A 124 -4.48 14.86 -3.26
C ASN A 124 -4.24 13.63 -2.39
N ALA A 125 -4.00 12.47 -2.99
CA ALA A 125 -3.86 11.23 -2.24
C ALA A 125 -2.65 11.26 -1.29
N VAL A 126 -2.80 10.62 -0.14
CA VAL A 126 -1.73 10.45 0.85
C VAL A 126 -1.49 8.96 1.09
N MET A 127 -0.25 8.52 0.92
CA MET A 127 0.19 7.18 1.28
C MET A 127 1.23 7.28 2.40
N LYS A 128 0.98 6.59 3.51
CA LYS A 128 1.84 6.57 4.70
C LYS A 128 1.83 5.21 5.38
N ASP A 129 2.63 5.07 6.44
CA ASP A 129 2.59 3.96 7.39
C ASP A 129 2.63 2.58 6.68
N TYR A 130 3.68 2.35 5.87
CA TYR A 130 3.92 1.10 5.13
C TYR A 130 2.85 0.72 4.09
N SER A 131 1.92 1.63 3.76
CA SER A 131 0.90 1.35 2.74
C SER A 131 1.46 1.08 1.34
N CYS A 132 0.72 0.30 0.55
CA CYS A 132 1.07 0.03 -0.84
C CYS A 132 -0.06 0.20 -1.86
N ALA A 133 0.35 0.55 -3.08
CA ALA A 133 -0.45 0.51 -4.29
C ALA A 133 0.27 -0.37 -5.31
N ASN A 134 -0.42 -1.38 -5.83
CA ASN A 134 0.15 -2.33 -6.80
C ASN A 134 -0.85 -2.76 -7.88
N GLY A 135 -0.42 -3.66 -8.77
CA GLY A 135 -1.23 -4.10 -9.90
C GLY A 135 -1.67 -2.91 -10.77
N ASN A 136 -2.94 -2.90 -11.17
CA ASN A 136 -3.55 -1.80 -11.94
C ASN A 136 -4.40 -0.87 -11.04
N SER A 137 -4.07 -0.78 -9.74
CA SER A 137 -4.84 0.04 -8.79
C SER A 137 -4.75 1.53 -9.11
N ILE A 138 -5.83 2.26 -8.80
CA ILE A 138 -5.91 3.71 -8.94
C ILE A 138 -6.22 4.34 -7.59
N ILE A 139 -5.31 5.16 -7.08
CA ILE A 139 -5.49 5.92 -5.85
C ILE A 139 -5.59 7.40 -6.27
N THR A 140 -6.73 8.03 -6.01
CA THR A 140 -6.97 9.40 -6.48
C THR A 140 -7.86 10.19 -5.52
N GLY A 141 -8.32 11.38 -5.92
CA GLY A 141 -9.17 12.23 -5.08
C GLY A 141 -8.45 12.61 -3.78
N ASN A 142 -9.10 12.37 -2.64
CA ASN A 142 -8.55 12.62 -1.31
C ASN A 142 -8.31 11.30 -0.56
N ALA A 143 -7.90 10.25 -1.28
CA ALA A 143 -7.63 8.95 -0.69
C ALA A 143 -6.52 9.01 0.36
N ILE A 144 -6.68 8.28 1.45
CA ILE A 144 -5.65 8.09 2.48
C ILE A 144 -5.42 6.58 2.59
N LEU A 145 -4.19 6.17 2.29
CA LEU A 145 -3.70 4.83 2.55
C LEU A 145 -2.75 4.89 3.75
N GLN A 146 -3.01 4.05 4.75
CA GLN A 146 -2.29 4.05 6.02
C GLN A 146 -2.31 2.67 6.66
N GLU A 147 -1.48 2.49 7.68
CA GLU A 147 -1.38 1.28 8.50
C GLU A 147 -1.37 0.01 7.63
N ASP A 148 -0.31 -0.23 6.86
CA ASP A 148 -0.16 -1.44 6.03
C ASP A 148 -1.31 -1.73 5.02
N GLN A 149 -2.23 -0.78 4.75
CA GLN A 149 -3.21 -0.94 3.68
C GLN A 149 -2.51 -1.17 2.35
N CYS A 150 -2.89 -2.24 1.65
CA CYS A 150 -2.34 -2.54 0.34
C CYS A 150 -3.42 -2.66 -0.73
N ILE A 151 -3.55 -1.62 -1.54
CA ILE A 151 -4.57 -1.54 -2.59
C ILE A 151 -4.04 -2.25 -3.84
N LYS A 152 -4.77 -3.29 -4.25
CA LYS A 152 -4.45 -4.16 -5.38
C LYS A 152 -5.49 -4.08 -6.50
N TYR A 153 -6.74 -3.76 -6.15
CA TYR A 153 -7.85 -3.76 -7.10
C TYR A 153 -8.62 -2.44 -7.11
N GLY A 154 -9.06 -2.05 -8.31
CA GLY A 154 -10.01 -0.97 -8.50
C GLY A 154 -9.48 0.43 -8.20
N THR A 155 -10.40 1.31 -7.81
CA THR A 155 -10.13 2.72 -7.57
C THR A 155 -10.53 3.12 -6.14
N VAL A 156 -9.60 3.74 -5.42
CA VAL A 156 -9.83 4.30 -4.08
C VAL A 156 -9.72 5.83 -4.16
N THR A 157 -10.76 6.52 -3.70
CA THR A 157 -10.87 7.99 -3.80
C THR A 157 -10.96 8.71 -2.46
N THR A 158 -11.07 7.95 -1.36
CA THR A 158 -11.33 8.43 0.01
C THR A 158 -10.53 7.62 1.04
N ASP A 159 -10.53 8.06 2.30
CA ASP A 159 -9.97 7.31 3.43
C ASP A 159 -10.91 6.15 3.81
N LEU A 160 -10.59 4.93 3.38
CA LEU A 160 -11.41 3.74 3.65
C LEU A 160 -11.53 3.44 5.15
N PHE A 161 -10.48 3.73 5.94
CA PHE A 161 -10.50 3.50 7.39
C PHE A 161 -11.26 4.61 8.12
N GLY A 162 -11.01 5.87 7.76
CA GLY A 162 -11.73 7.01 8.34
C GLY A 162 -13.23 6.98 8.06
N THR A 163 -13.63 6.50 6.87
CA THR A 163 -15.04 6.33 6.50
C THR A 163 -15.63 4.99 6.92
N LYS A 164 -14.80 4.04 7.35
CA LYS A 164 -15.17 2.65 7.65
C LYS A 164 -15.89 1.96 6.49
N ASP A 165 -15.48 2.26 5.26
CA ASP A 165 -15.99 1.60 4.06
C ASP A 165 -15.36 0.21 3.91
N TRP A 166 -15.84 -0.74 4.71
CA TRP A 166 -15.33 -2.12 4.71
C TRP A 166 -15.65 -2.85 3.41
N ALA A 167 -16.75 -2.51 2.73
CA ALA A 167 -17.04 -3.07 1.42
C ALA A 167 -16.00 -2.62 0.38
N GLY A 168 -15.66 -1.33 0.38
CA GLY A 168 -14.57 -0.77 -0.41
C GLY A 168 -13.22 -1.40 -0.08
N ALA A 169 -12.87 -1.53 1.21
CA ALA A 169 -11.61 -2.13 1.65
C ALA A 169 -11.49 -3.62 1.27
N LEU A 170 -12.57 -4.41 1.44
CA LEU A 170 -12.62 -5.79 0.96
C LEU A 170 -12.32 -5.89 -0.53
N TYR A 171 -12.94 -5.05 -1.35
CA TYR A 171 -12.68 -5.09 -2.79
C TYR A 171 -11.26 -4.63 -3.10
N ALA A 172 -10.83 -3.51 -2.51
CA ALA A 172 -9.58 -2.85 -2.84
C ALA A 172 -8.34 -3.69 -2.45
N GLU A 173 -8.38 -4.40 -1.32
CA GLU A 173 -7.26 -5.22 -0.84
C GLU A 173 -7.34 -6.70 -1.24
N LEU A 174 -8.55 -7.26 -1.30
CA LEU A 174 -8.77 -8.70 -1.44
C LEU A 174 -9.51 -9.11 -2.72
N GLY A 175 -10.02 -8.15 -3.49
CA GLY A 175 -10.73 -8.41 -4.75
C GLY A 175 -12.12 -9.02 -4.56
N VAL A 176 -12.62 -9.12 -3.33
CA VAL A 176 -13.92 -9.72 -3.00
C VAL A 176 -14.96 -8.65 -2.69
N LYS A 177 -16.22 -8.93 -3.01
CA LYS A 177 -17.33 -7.99 -2.81
C LYS A 177 -18.44 -8.61 -1.97
N PRO A 178 -18.95 -7.91 -0.96
CA PRO A 178 -20.09 -8.40 -0.21
C PRO A 178 -21.36 -8.37 -1.06
N GLU A 179 -22.26 -9.33 -0.81
CA GLU A 179 -23.61 -9.39 -1.37
C GLU A 179 -24.61 -9.34 -0.20
N ASN A 180 -25.59 -8.44 -0.27
CA ASN A 180 -26.60 -8.26 0.79
C ASN A 180 -25.98 -8.11 2.21
N ASN A 181 -24.93 -7.29 2.33
CA ASN A 181 -24.14 -7.07 3.56
C ASN A 181 -23.42 -8.30 4.12
N LYS A 182 -23.25 -9.35 3.32
CA LYS A 182 -22.54 -10.57 3.73
C LYS A 182 -21.39 -10.85 2.78
N ILE A 183 -20.32 -11.43 3.31
CA ILE A 183 -19.16 -11.83 2.54
C ILE A 183 -18.72 -13.23 2.97
N VAL A 184 -18.34 -14.06 1.99
CA VAL A 184 -17.65 -15.33 2.26
C VAL A 184 -16.15 -15.08 2.33
N LEU A 185 -15.57 -15.42 3.47
CA LEU A 185 -14.13 -15.33 3.74
C LEU A 185 -13.62 -16.69 4.22
N TYR A 186 -12.30 -16.82 4.22
CA TYR A 186 -11.62 -18.09 4.41
C TYR A 186 -10.67 -18.02 5.60
N LYS A 187 -10.48 -19.15 6.28
CA LYS A 187 -9.51 -19.28 7.36
C LYS A 187 -8.89 -20.67 7.37
N SER A 188 -7.57 -20.73 7.54
CA SER A 188 -6.86 -21.96 7.86
C SER A 188 -7.04 -22.34 9.33
N VAL A 189 -7.39 -23.59 9.57
CA VAL A 189 -7.64 -24.20 10.88
C VAL A 189 -7.00 -25.59 10.93
N TRP A 190 -7.11 -26.25 12.09
CA TRP A 190 -6.60 -27.60 12.27
C TRP A 190 -7.74 -28.59 12.47
N SER A 191 -7.67 -29.67 11.71
CA SER A 191 -8.59 -30.80 11.78
C SER A 191 -8.61 -31.44 13.17
N THR A 192 -9.72 -32.12 13.47
CA THR A 192 -9.85 -32.99 14.64
C THR A 192 -10.38 -34.35 14.21
N ASP A 193 -10.50 -35.29 15.16
CA ASP A 193 -11.11 -36.60 14.89
C ASP A 193 -12.61 -36.50 14.56
N ASP A 194 -13.27 -35.37 14.88
CA ASP A 194 -14.61 -35.04 14.43
C ASP A 194 -14.53 -34.18 13.16
N GLU A 195 -15.06 -34.73 12.05
CA GLU A 195 -15.05 -34.09 10.72
C GLU A 195 -15.78 -32.74 10.67
N ASN A 196 -16.60 -32.40 11.68
CA ASN A 196 -17.32 -31.14 11.76
C ASN A 196 -16.71 -30.13 12.75
N VAL A 197 -15.63 -30.49 13.45
CA VAL A 197 -15.01 -29.67 14.51
C VAL A 197 -13.54 -29.39 14.18
N PHE A 198 -13.15 -28.13 14.34
CA PHE A 198 -11.81 -27.64 13.98
C PHE A 198 -11.24 -26.75 15.08
N LYS A 199 -9.93 -26.79 15.25
CA LYS A 199 -9.20 -25.95 16.22
C LYS A 199 -8.66 -24.70 15.55
N SER A 200 -8.78 -23.55 16.21
CA SER A 200 -8.11 -22.33 15.78
C SER A 200 -6.59 -22.54 15.72
N ASP A 201 -5.89 -21.80 14.86
CA ASP A 201 -4.42 -21.85 14.81
C ASP A 201 -3.79 -21.24 16.07
N TYR A 202 -4.35 -20.13 16.55
CA TYR A 202 -3.81 -19.33 17.66
C TYR A 202 -4.09 -19.96 19.04
N ASP A 203 -5.33 -20.40 19.29
CA ASP A 203 -5.73 -21.07 20.52
C ASP A 203 -6.40 -22.42 20.19
N ARG A 204 -5.74 -23.52 20.57
CA ARG A 204 -6.23 -24.88 20.26
C ARG A 204 -7.45 -25.30 21.07
N ASN A 205 -7.85 -24.52 22.07
CA ASN A 205 -9.08 -24.72 22.82
C ASN A 205 -10.27 -24.00 22.17
N PHE A 206 -10.02 -23.02 21.30
CA PHE A 206 -11.06 -22.34 20.56
C PHE A 206 -11.48 -23.19 19.36
N LEU A 207 -12.75 -23.63 19.35
CA LEU A 207 -13.28 -24.55 18.36
C LEU A 207 -14.23 -23.86 17.38
N TYR A 208 -14.08 -24.21 16.10
CA TYR A 208 -15.03 -23.90 15.05
C TYR A 208 -15.82 -25.17 14.71
N LYS A 209 -17.14 -25.03 14.54
CA LYS A 209 -17.99 -26.15 14.12
C LYS A 209 -18.83 -25.78 12.91
N ILE A 210 -18.94 -26.70 11.95
CA ILE A 210 -19.75 -26.49 10.74
C ILE A 210 -21.20 -26.22 11.13
N GLY A 211 -21.79 -25.18 10.55
CA GLY A 211 -23.16 -24.80 10.82
C GLY A 211 -23.38 -24.12 12.16
N GLU A 212 -22.33 -23.74 12.90
CA GLU A 212 -22.42 -22.88 14.08
C GLU A 212 -22.03 -21.44 13.78
N THR A 213 -22.57 -20.52 14.58
CA THR A 213 -22.17 -19.11 14.60
C THR A 213 -21.15 -18.94 15.70
N VAL A 214 -20.00 -18.37 15.34
CA VAL A 214 -18.87 -18.15 16.23
C VAL A 214 -18.79 -16.66 16.53
N VAL A 215 -18.71 -16.32 17.82
CA VAL A 215 -18.57 -14.94 18.31
C VAL A 215 -17.26 -14.88 19.10
N ALA A 216 -16.39 -13.92 18.78
CA ALA A 216 -15.20 -13.68 19.59
C ALA A 216 -15.60 -13.11 20.95
N GLU A 217 -15.05 -13.68 22.03
CA GLU A 217 -15.31 -13.22 23.40
C GLU A 217 -14.77 -11.81 23.65
N ASN A 218 -13.58 -11.53 23.12
CA ASN A 218 -12.91 -10.23 23.15
C ASN A 218 -12.51 -9.81 21.74
N VAL A 219 -12.72 -8.54 21.43
CA VAL A 219 -12.33 -7.95 20.14
C VAL A 219 -11.68 -6.60 20.40
N ASP A 220 -10.48 -6.41 19.87
CA ASP A 220 -9.83 -5.10 19.83
C ASP A 220 -10.47 -4.26 18.71
N GLU A 221 -11.15 -3.18 19.12
CA GLU A 221 -11.88 -2.29 18.22
C GLU A 221 -10.98 -1.26 17.52
N ASP A 222 -9.67 -1.28 17.80
CA ASP A 222 -8.69 -0.42 17.14
C ASP A 222 -8.47 -0.84 15.68
N ILE A 223 -9.07 -0.08 14.76
CA ILE A 223 -9.06 -0.36 13.32
C ILE A 223 -7.68 -0.26 12.68
N PHE A 224 -6.70 0.33 13.37
CA PHE A 224 -5.33 0.50 12.88
C PHE A 224 -4.40 -0.66 13.26
N LYS A 225 -4.90 -1.63 14.03
CA LYS A 225 -4.15 -2.84 14.40
C LYS A 225 -4.69 -4.06 13.68
N SER A 226 -3.86 -4.66 12.82
CA SER A 226 -4.25 -5.85 12.05
C SER A 226 -4.28 -7.15 12.87
N CYS A 227 -3.34 -7.34 13.79
CA CYS A 227 -3.07 -8.63 14.45
C CYS A 227 -3.30 -8.60 15.97
N THR A 228 -4.45 -8.10 16.41
CA THR A 228 -4.91 -8.18 17.81
C THR A 228 -6.26 -8.88 17.92
N ASP A 229 -6.77 -9.07 19.14
CA ASP A 229 -7.91 -9.92 19.50
C ASP A 229 -9.13 -9.76 18.58
N GLY A 230 -9.67 -10.90 18.13
CA GLY A 230 -10.82 -11.01 17.23
C GLY A 230 -10.73 -12.24 16.34
N LEU A 231 -11.72 -12.44 15.46
CA LEU A 231 -11.68 -13.51 14.46
C LEU A 231 -10.98 -13.02 13.19
N HIS A 232 -9.92 -13.72 12.76
CA HIS A 232 -9.18 -13.36 11.54
C HIS A 232 -9.51 -14.27 10.37
N PHE A 233 -9.83 -13.65 9.24
CA PHE A 233 -10.13 -14.27 7.95
C PHE A 233 -9.35 -13.60 6.82
N THR A 234 -9.46 -14.14 5.62
CA THR A 234 -8.87 -13.58 4.40
C THR A 234 -9.67 -14.03 3.17
N SER A 235 -9.34 -13.55 1.97
CA SER A 235 -9.79 -14.17 0.73
C SER A 235 -9.05 -15.49 0.46
N LEU A 236 -9.63 -16.31 -0.43
CA LEU A 236 -9.06 -17.58 -0.86
C LEU A 236 -7.63 -17.43 -1.42
N GLU A 237 -7.34 -16.33 -2.11
CA GLU A 237 -6.02 -16.04 -2.68
C GLU A 237 -4.90 -16.04 -1.62
N PHE A 238 -5.17 -15.56 -0.41
CA PHE A 238 -4.15 -15.42 0.64
C PHE A 238 -4.28 -16.44 1.78
N VAL A 239 -5.28 -17.34 1.75
CA VAL A 239 -5.51 -18.28 2.87
C VAL A 239 -4.33 -19.23 3.07
N ASN A 240 -3.63 -19.57 2.00
CA ASN A 240 -2.44 -20.44 2.03
C ASN A 240 -1.21 -19.79 2.69
N CYS A 241 -1.26 -18.48 3.00
CA CYS A 241 -0.23 -17.82 3.80
C CYS A 241 -0.32 -18.13 5.30
N TYR A 242 -1.39 -18.82 5.74
CA TYR A 242 -1.68 -19.12 7.14
C TYR A 242 -1.54 -20.61 7.45
N ARG A 243 -1.23 -20.92 8.71
CA ARG A 243 -1.04 -22.30 9.19
C ARG A 243 -2.38 -23.01 9.39
N GLY A 244 -2.37 -24.31 9.17
CA GLY A 244 -3.54 -25.19 9.25
C GLY A 244 -3.42 -26.31 8.24
N ASP A 245 -4.17 -27.38 8.45
CA ASP A 245 -4.30 -28.50 7.51
C ASP A 245 -5.65 -28.48 6.77
N THR A 246 -6.55 -27.57 7.17
CA THR A 246 -7.91 -27.46 6.66
C THR A 246 -8.29 -26.00 6.46
N ILE A 247 -9.08 -25.71 5.42
CA ILE A 247 -9.61 -24.36 5.15
C ILE A 247 -11.12 -24.36 5.38
N LEU A 248 -11.61 -23.41 6.19
CA LEU A 248 -13.03 -23.17 6.38
C LEU A 248 -13.53 -22.02 5.52
N GLU A 249 -14.71 -22.19 4.94
CA GLU A 249 -15.53 -21.11 4.42
C GLU A 249 -16.41 -20.55 5.54
N CYS A 250 -16.33 -19.24 5.75
CA CYS A 250 -17.06 -18.52 6.78
C CYS A 250 -17.82 -17.35 6.18
N GLU A 251 -19.10 -17.21 6.52
CA GLU A 251 -19.88 -16.01 6.20
C GLU A 251 -19.67 -14.98 7.32
N VAL A 252 -19.37 -13.73 6.93
CA VAL A 252 -19.21 -12.59 7.84
C VAL A 252 -20.15 -11.48 7.37
N GLU A 253 -20.88 -10.86 8.30
CA GLU A 253 -21.65 -9.66 7.98
C GLU A 253 -20.71 -8.45 7.96
N VAL A 254 -20.88 -7.55 6.99
CA VAL A 254 -20.05 -6.34 6.86
C VAL A 254 -20.04 -5.50 8.16
N PRO A 255 -21.16 -5.33 8.90
CA PRO A 255 -21.14 -4.65 10.20
C PRO A 255 -20.29 -5.34 11.27
N ASP A 256 -20.05 -6.65 11.17
CA ASP A 256 -19.21 -7.39 12.10
C ASP A 256 -17.72 -7.24 11.79
N ILE A 257 -17.35 -6.65 10.64
CA ILE A 257 -15.97 -6.34 10.30
C ILE A 257 -15.47 -5.18 11.19
N VAL A 258 -14.24 -5.34 11.67
CA VAL A 258 -13.51 -4.35 12.47
C VAL A 258 -12.51 -3.62 11.58
N THR A 259 -11.73 -4.35 10.79
CA THR A 259 -10.76 -3.79 9.86
C THR A 259 -10.43 -4.77 8.73
N VAL A 260 -9.97 -4.21 7.61
CA VAL A 260 -9.40 -4.95 6.47
C VAL A 260 -8.03 -4.33 6.21
N GLN A 261 -6.97 -5.08 6.47
CA GLN A 261 -5.60 -4.55 6.48
C GLN A 261 -4.60 -5.68 6.24
N ALA A 262 -3.51 -5.41 5.51
CA ALA A 262 -2.44 -6.38 5.31
C ALA A 262 -2.95 -7.74 4.78
N SER A 263 -3.92 -7.71 3.86
CA SER A 263 -4.60 -8.92 3.34
C SER A 263 -5.29 -9.78 4.41
N LYS A 264 -5.78 -9.16 5.49
CA LYS A 264 -6.54 -9.81 6.58
C LYS A 264 -7.85 -9.06 6.80
N VAL A 265 -8.85 -9.80 7.23
CA VAL A 265 -10.10 -9.25 7.78
C VAL A 265 -10.16 -9.65 9.24
N ARG A 266 -10.32 -8.67 10.13
CA ARG A 266 -10.70 -8.95 11.52
C ARG A 266 -12.18 -8.67 11.69
N ALA A 267 -12.88 -9.61 12.32
CA ALA A 267 -14.31 -9.51 12.58
C ALA A 267 -14.68 -9.98 13.99
N ARG A 268 -15.86 -9.57 14.44
CA ARG A 268 -16.44 -9.94 15.74
C ARG A 268 -17.10 -11.30 15.72
N LYS A 269 -17.67 -11.67 14.56
CA LYS A 269 -18.57 -12.81 14.42
C LYS A 269 -18.48 -13.38 13.01
N CYS A 270 -18.67 -14.69 12.90
CA CYS A 270 -18.87 -15.37 11.62
C CYS A 270 -19.85 -16.54 11.76
N ARG A 271 -20.31 -17.06 10.63
CA ARG A 271 -20.97 -18.36 10.53
C ARG A 271 -20.10 -19.32 9.74
N VAL A 272 -19.76 -20.47 10.33
CA VAL A 272 -18.97 -21.50 9.65
C VAL A 272 -19.89 -22.24 8.68
N LEU A 273 -19.58 -22.18 7.38
CA LEU A 273 -20.43 -22.76 6.35
C LEU A 273 -20.07 -24.22 6.08
N ARG A 274 -18.79 -24.47 5.76
CA ARG A 274 -18.27 -25.79 5.37
C ARG A 274 -16.74 -25.76 5.31
N VAL A 275 -16.15 -26.94 5.14
CA VAL A 275 -14.76 -27.08 4.69
C VAL A 275 -14.70 -26.74 3.20
N TYR A 276 -13.75 -25.88 2.82
CA TYR A 276 -13.46 -25.58 1.41
C TYR A 276 -12.88 -26.83 0.72
N LYS A 277 -13.33 -27.09 -0.50
CA LYS A 277 -12.78 -28.13 -1.39
C LYS A 277 -12.46 -27.47 -2.72
N GLU A 278 -11.22 -27.64 -3.19
CA GLU A 278 -10.82 -27.22 -4.53
C GLU A 278 -11.52 -28.16 -5.54
N GLU A 279 -12.34 -27.59 -6.42
CA GLU A 279 -13.08 -28.34 -7.46
C GLU A 279 -12.20 -28.64 -8.69
#